data_AF-A0A084U8H4-F1
#
_entry.id   AF-A0A084U8H4-F1
#
_cell.length_a   1.000
_cell.length_b   1.000
_cell.length_c   1.000
_cell.angle_alpha   90.00
_cell.angle_beta   90.00
_cell.angle_gamma   90.00
#
_symmetry.space_group_name_H-M   'P 1'
#
loop_
_entity.id
_entity.type
_entity.pdbx_description
1 polymer ?
#
loop_
_entity_poly.entity_id
_entity_poly.type
_entity_poly.pdbx_seq_one_letter_code
_entity_poly.pdbx_strand_id
1 'polypeptide(L)'
;MRNDEILLLIGRLNYAWTNTESLLIYVLSFFMGGRKDVAVVTFLTLNTSRARFDLVERLLKLDGTEPEIRHSLVPLMSRMKAAAKVRNKYNHCIYSFDEHGEIEATQLMRIADFNDTLRYGKMEMLDDEELKRIETTVREVVEINKGILDFIEERKIPM
;
A
#
# COMPACT_ATOMS: atom_id res chain seq x y z
N MET A 1 3.75 -19.74 -19.80
CA MET A 1 3.85 -19.57 -18.33
C MET A 1 3.23 -18.24 -17.95
N ARG A 2 1.91 -18.09 -18.12
CA ARG A 2 1.18 -16.86 -17.76
C ARG A 2 1.10 -16.73 -16.24
N ASN A 3 1.01 -17.88 -15.55
CA ASN A 3 1.11 -17.99 -14.10
C ASN A 3 2.38 -17.35 -13.52
N ASP A 4 3.54 -17.65 -14.08
CA ASP A 4 4.82 -17.14 -13.56
C ASP A 4 4.90 -15.62 -13.65
N GLU A 5 4.38 -15.04 -14.74
CA GLU A 5 4.31 -13.59 -14.93
C GLU A 5 3.41 -12.93 -13.86
N ILE A 6 2.23 -13.50 -13.62
CA ILE A 6 1.29 -13.04 -12.60
C ILE A 6 1.93 -13.09 -11.22
N LEU A 7 2.51 -14.23 -10.85
CA LEU A 7 3.14 -14.43 -9.55
C LEU A 7 4.35 -13.52 -9.37
N LEU A 8 5.13 -13.29 -10.42
CA LEU A 8 6.26 -12.35 -10.40
C LEU A 8 5.79 -10.90 -10.17
N LEU A 9 4.73 -10.46 -10.86
CA LEU A 9 4.18 -9.12 -10.69
C LEU A 9 3.64 -8.89 -9.26
N ILE A 10 2.93 -9.87 -8.72
CA ILE A 10 2.43 -9.82 -7.33
C ILE A 10 3.59 -9.84 -6.34
N GLY A 11 4.61 -10.67 -6.58
CA GLY A 11 5.84 -10.71 -5.79
C GLY A 11 6.55 -9.35 -5.76
N ARG A 12 6.69 -8.70 -6.92
CA ARG A 12 7.25 -7.35 -7.04
C ARG A 12 6.42 -6.31 -6.29
N LEU A 13 5.08 -6.39 -6.38
CA LEU A 13 4.19 -5.50 -5.65
C LEU A 13 4.38 -5.63 -4.13
N ASN A 14 4.47 -6.86 -3.63
CA ASN A 14 4.69 -7.13 -2.22
C ASN A 14 6.07 -6.67 -1.74
N TYR A 15 7.12 -6.95 -2.52
CA TYR A 15 8.47 -6.48 -2.22
C TYR A 15 8.57 -4.95 -2.18
N ALA A 16 8.00 -4.25 -3.17
CA ALA A 16 8.01 -2.79 -3.19
C ALA A 16 7.26 -2.22 -1.97
N TRP A 17 6.16 -2.85 -1.58
CA TRP A 17 5.32 -2.44 -0.45
C TRP A 17 6.02 -2.58 0.91
N THR A 18 6.76 -3.67 1.15
CA THR A 18 7.46 -3.88 2.43
C THR A 18 8.50 -2.79 2.70
N ASN A 19 9.13 -2.27 1.65
CA ASN A 19 10.05 -1.14 1.75
C ASN A 19 9.30 0.13 2.17
N THR A 20 8.12 0.38 1.60
CA THR A 20 7.28 1.53 1.97
C THR A 20 6.89 1.50 3.45
N GLU A 21 6.50 0.32 3.96
CA GLU A 21 6.14 0.18 5.37
C GLU A 21 7.32 0.47 6.29
N SER A 22 8.51 0.03 5.93
CA SER A 22 9.73 0.29 6.70
C SER A 22 10.10 1.79 6.70
N LEU A 23 9.94 2.47 5.56
CA LEU A 23 10.23 3.90 5.44
C LEU A 23 9.31 4.77 6.31
N LEU A 24 8.08 4.32 6.54
CA LEU A 24 7.11 5.04 7.36
C LEU A 24 7.55 5.20 8.83
N ILE A 25 8.42 4.31 9.33
CA ILE A 25 9.00 4.44 10.68
C ILE A 25 9.81 5.74 10.78
N TYR A 26 10.56 6.10 9.74
CA TYR A 26 11.36 7.33 9.73
C TYR A 26 10.48 8.57 9.64
N VAL A 27 9.41 8.52 8.84
CA VAL A 27 8.40 9.59 8.79
C VAL A 27 7.75 9.78 10.17
N LEU A 28 7.39 8.70 10.87
CA LEU A 28 6.88 8.79 12.24
C LEU A 28 7.93 9.35 13.21
N SER A 29 9.19 8.96 13.08
CA SER A 29 10.27 9.46 13.93
C SER A 29 10.43 10.97 13.83
N PHE A 30 10.23 11.55 12.64
CA PHE A 30 10.23 12.99 12.43
C PHE A 30 9.12 13.68 13.23
N PHE A 31 7.88 13.19 13.14
CA PHE A 31 6.78 13.73 13.95
C PHE A 31 6.92 13.50 15.45
N MET A 32 7.79 12.58 15.86
CA MET A 32 8.08 12.27 17.26
C MET A 32 9.36 12.95 17.76
N GLY A 33 9.79 14.03 17.11
CA GLY A 33 10.96 14.81 17.53
C GLY A 33 12.28 14.07 17.37
N GLY A 34 12.39 13.21 16.34
CA GLY A 34 13.58 12.41 16.06
C GLY A 34 13.71 11.14 16.91
N ARG A 35 12.73 10.83 17.77
CA ARG A 35 12.72 9.64 18.62
C ARG A 35 12.37 8.38 17.82
N LYS A 36 13.38 7.74 17.21
CA LYS A 36 13.20 6.48 16.45
C LYS A 36 12.62 5.35 17.29
N ASP A 37 12.98 5.25 18.55
CA ASP A 37 12.45 4.24 19.48
C ASP A 37 10.94 4.41 19.72
N VAL A 38 10.47 5.65 19.92
CA VAL A 38 9.04 5.96 20.06
C VAL A 38 8.30 5.67 18.75
N ALA A 39 8.91 5.96 17.60
CA ALA A 39 8.36 5.64 16.29
C ALA A 39 8.20 4.13 16.07
N VAL A 40 9.20 3.34 16.44
CA VAL A 40 9.15 1.87 16.36
C VAL A 40 8.04 1.32 17.25
N VAL A 41 7.96 1.74 18.52
CA VAL A 41 6.90 1.29 19.44
C VAL A 41 5.51 1.65 18.89
N THR A 42 5.35 2.88 18.37
CA THR A 42 4.08 3.32 17.78
C THR A 42 3.74 2.49 16.54
N PHE A 43 4.72 2.24 15.67
CA PHE A 43 4.54 1.44 14.45
C PHE A 43 4.11 0.00 14.75
N LEU A 44 4.73 -0.62 15.76
CA LEU A 44 4.39 -1.96 16.24
C LEU A 44 2.99 -2.00 16.90
N THR A 45 2.57 -0.91 17.54
CA THR A 45 1.24 -0.78 18.16
C THR A 45 0.14 -0.66 17.12
N LEU A 46 0.41 -0.01 15.98
CA LEU A 46 -0.53 0.14 14.88
C LEU A 46 -0.48 -1.10 13.98
N ASN A 47 -1.39 -2.04 14.23
CA ASN A 47 -1.42 -3.37 13.60
C ASN A 47 -1.77 -3.39 12.10
N THR A 48 -2.12 -2.26 11.50
CA THR A 48 -2.47 -2.20 10.06
C THR A 48 -1.77 -1.03 9.39
N SER A 49 -1.38 -1.20 8.12
CA SER A 49 -0.80 -0.13 7.30
C SER A 49 -1.74 1.07 7.22
N ARG A 50 -3.06 0.82 7.12
CA ARG A 50 -4.09 1.87 7.14
C ARG A 50 -4.01 2.73 8.40
N ALA A 51 -3.96 2.10 9.59
CA ALA A 51 -3.89 2.85 10.84
C ALA A 51 -2.63 3.72 10.93
N ARG A 52 -1.50 3.22 10.39
CA ARG A 52 -0.25 3.98 10.31
C ARG A 52 -0.36 5.18 9.36
N PHE A 53 -0.97 5.01 8.19
CA PHE A 53 -1.20 6.12 7.25
C PHE A 53 -2.16 7.16 7.83
N ASP A 54 -3.24 6.70 8.47
CA ASP A 54 -4.21 7.58 9.13
C ASP A 54 -3.55 8.38 10.28
N LEU A 55 -2.61 7.79 11.01
CA LEU A 55 -1.83 8.52 12.01
C LEU A 55 -0.99 9.62 11.35
N VAL A 56 -0.21 9.31 10.32
CA VAL A 56 0.62 10.32 9.62
C VAL A 56 -0.23 11.46 9.06
N GLU A 57 -1.36 11.15 8.42
CA GLU A 57 -2.28 12.19 7.93
C GLU A 57 -2.90 13.05 9.03
N ARG A 58 -3.12 12.50 10.23
CA ARG A 58 -3.61 13.27 11.37
C ARG A 58 -2.50 14.15 11.95
N LEU A 59 -1.27 13.64 12.04
CA LEU A 59 -0.10 14.43 12.46
C LEU A 59 0.11 15.61 11.50
N LEU A 60 0.01 15.36 10.19
CA LEU A 60 0.07 16.39 9.14
C LEU A 60 -1.02 17.47 9.25
N LYS A 61 -2.07 17.27 10.04
CA LYS A 61 -3.15 18.25 10.24
C LYS A 61 -2.91 19.17 11.44
N LEU A 62 -2.05 18.79 12.38
CA LEU A 62 -1.76 19.59 13.58
C LEU A 62 -1.19 20.96 13.21
N ASP A 63 -1.59 22.03 13.91
CA ASP A 63 -1.18 23.41 13.62
C ASP A 63 0.34 23.60 13.59
N GLY A 64 1.08 22.84 14.41
CA GLY A 64 2.54 22.86 14.44
C GLY A 64 3.25 22.24 13.22
N THR A 65 2.52 21.64 12.28
CA THR A 65 3.13 21.11 11.05
C THR A 65 3.27 22.19 9.99
N GLU A 66 4.49 22.47 9.57
CA GLU A 66 4.79 23.46 8.53
C GLU A 66 4.11 23.11 7.19
N PRO A 67 3.62 24.11 6.43
CA PRO A 67 2.96 23.88 5.14
C PRO A 67 3.80 23.07 4.13
N GLU A 68 5.11 23.26 4.12
CA GLU A 68 6.03 22.55 3.22
C GLU A 68 6.03 21.03 3.49
N ILE A 69 6.00 20.62 4.76
CA ILE A 69 5.91 19.20 5.15
C ILE A 69 4.60 18.59 4.64
N ARG A 70 3.49 19.35 4.76
CA ARG A 70 2.17 18.91 4.26
C ARG A 70 2.18 18.75 2.75
N HIS A 71 2.77 19.71 2.05
CA HIS A 71 2.89 19.67 0.60
C HIS A 71 3.69 18.45 0.13
N SER A 72 4.77 18.08 0.82
CA SER A 72 5.57 16.90 0.48
C SER A 72 4.86 15.58 0.80
N LEU A 73 4.27 15.43 1.99
CA LEU A 73 3.82 14.12 2.46
C LEU A 73 2.35 13.78 2.15
N VAL A 74 1.43 14.76 2.08
CA VAL A 74 0.00 14.48 1.84
C VAL A 74 -0.23 13.75 0.51
N PRO A 75 0.39 14.17 -0.62
CA PRO A 75 0.23 13.46 -1.89
C PRO A 75 0.74 12.02 -1.81
N LEU A 76 1.88 11.79 -1.13
CA LEU A 76 2.47 10.46 -0.96
C LEU A 76 1.54 9.53 -0.16
N MET A 77 0.96 10.02 0.94
CA MET A 77 0.03 9.24 1.76
C MET A 77 -1.25 8.86 0.99
N SER A 78 -1.79 9.78 0.20
CA SER A 78 -2.97 9.53 -0.64
C SER A 78 -2.70 8.44 -1.68
N ARG A 79 -1.56 8.55 -2.39
CA ARG A 79 -1.11 7.57 -3.39
C ARG A 79 -0.84 6.20 -2.76
N MET A 80 -0.22 6.16 -1.58
CA MET A 80 -0.03 4.91 -0.82
C MET A 80 -1.34 4.22 -0.48
N LYS A 81 -2.35 4.96 -0.02
CA LYS A 81 -3.67 4.38 0.27
C LYS A 81 -4.34 3.81 -0.97
N ALA A 82 -4.15 4.42 -2.14
CA ALA A 82 -4.64 3.89 -3.40
C ALA A 82 -3.91 2.59 -3.78
N ALA A 83 -2.58 2.56 -3.72
CA ALA A 83 -1.78 1.37 -3.99
C ALA A 83 -2.09 0.21 -3.02
N ALA A 84 -2.34 0.53 -1.74
CA ALA A 84 -2.73 -0.45 -0.71
C ALA A 84 -3.99 -1.24 -1.11
N LYS A 85 -4.96 -0.58 -1.75
CA LYS A 85 -6.21 -1.23 -2.17
C LYS A 85 -5.94 -2.28 -3.24
N VAL A 86 -5.06 -1.97 -4.19
CA VAL A 86 -4.68 -2.91 -5.26
C VAL A 86 -3.90 -4.08 -4.68
N ARG A 87 -2.89 -3.82 -3.85
CA ARG A 87 -2.12 -4.87 -3.14
C ARG A 87 -3.02 -5.77 -2.30
N ASN A 88 -3.97 -5.20 -1.57
CA ASN A 88 -4.90 -5.98 -0.75
C ASN A 88 -5.88 -6.81 -1.59
N LYS A 89 -6.31 -6.33 -2.77
CA LYS A 89 -7.13 -7.14 -3.70
C LYS A 89 -6.40 -8.44 -4.04
N TYR A 90 -5.15 -8.34 -4.44
CA TYR A 90 -4.39 -9.49 -4.94
C TYR A 90 -3.86 -10.41 -3.84
N ASN A 91 -3.53 -9.89 -2.66
CA ASN A 91 -3.10 -10.75 -1.55
C ASN A 91 -4.25 -11.48 -0.84
N HIS A 92 -5.50 -11.09 -1.08
CA HIS A 92 -6.68 -11.61 -0.37
C HIS A 92 -7.79 -12.09 -1.32
N CYS A 93 -7.49 -12.33 -2.59
CA CYS A 93 -8.40 -12.98 -3.53
C CYS A 93 -8.18 -14.50 -3.56
N ILE A 94 -9.17 -15.21 -4.10
CA ILE A 94 -8.99 -16.59 -4.56
C ILE A 94 -8.59 -16.53 -6.03
N TYR A 95 -7.57 -17.27 -6.44
CA TYR A 95 -7.20 -17.46 -7.83
C TYR A 95 -7.97 -18.66 -8.41
N SER A 96 -8.69 -18.45 -9.50
CA SER A 96 -9.32 -19.53 -10.27
C SER A 96 -8.43 -19.95 -11.42
N PHE A 97 -8.57 -21.20 -11.85
CA PHE A 97 -7.77 -21.80 -12.89
C PHE A 97 -8.66 -22.30 -14.03
N ASP A 98 -8.17 -22.21 -15.27
CA ASP A 98 -8.82 -22.78 -16.44
C ASP A 98 -8.63 -24.31 -16.53
N GLU A 99 -9.15 -24.93 -17.59
CA GLU A 99 -9.04 -26.37 -17.85
C GLU A 99 -7.58 -26.86 -18.02
N HIS A 100 -6.63 -25.93 -18.23
CA HIS A 100 -5.21 -26.20 -18.40
C HIS A 100 -4.38 -25.92 -17.13
N GLY A 101 -5.01 -25.41 -16.06
CA GLY A 101 -4.34 -25.05 -14.82
C GLY A 101 -3.66 -23.67 -14.84
N GLU A 102 -3.97 -22.81 -15.81
CA GLU A 102 -3.51 -21.42 -15.84
C GLU A 102 -4.50 -20.51 -15.10
N ILE A 103 -3.98 -19.49 -14.42
CA ILE A 103 -4.76 -18.53 -13.64
C ILE A 103 -5.59 -17.68 -14.61
N GLU A 104 -6.91 -17.76 -14.48
CA GLU A 104 -7.87 -17.08 -15.36
C GLU A 104 -8.50 -15.86 -14.70
N ALA A 105 -8.88 -15.96 -13.42
CA ALA A 105 -9.59 -14.90 -12.74
C ALA A 105 -9.23 -14.82 -11.26
N THR A 106 -9.61 -13.69 -10.66
CA THR A 106 -9.59 -13.48 -9.23
C THR A 106 -11.02 -13.38 -8.71
N GLN A 107 -11.31 -14.09 -7.62
CA GLN A 107 -12.58 -13.99 -6.93
C GLN A 107 -12.36 -13.26 -5.61
N LEU A 108 -12.98 -12.08 -5.49
CA LEU A 108 -12.99 -11.33 -4.24
C LEU A 108 -14.06 -11.90 -3.32
N MET A 109 -13.64 -12.47 -2.19
CA MET A 109 -14.53 -12.96 -1.13
C MET A 109 -15.10 -11.80 -0.30
N ARG A 110 -15.81 -10.87 -0.95
CA ARG A 110 -16.58 -9.85 -0.26
C ARG A 110 -18.03 -10.31 -0.17
N ILE A 111 -18.43 -10.78 1.01
CA ILE A 111 -19.84 -10.89 1.35
C ILE A 111 -20.34 -9.45 1.49
N ALA A 112 -21.10 -8.98 0.50
CA ALA A 112 -21.77 -7.69 0.59
C ALA A 112 -23.23 -7.95 0.95
N ASP A 113 -23.59 -7.59 2.19
CA ASP A 113 -24.95 -7.62 2.68
C ASP A 113 -25.70 -6.42 2.09
N PHE A 114 -26.55 -6.67 1.09
CA PHE A 114 -27.40 -5.66 0.47
C PHE A 114 -28.85 -6.01 0.77
N ASN A 115 -29.41 -5.42 1.83
CA ASN A 115 -30.81 -5.50 2.26
C ASN A 115 -31.44 -6.92 2.22
N ASP A 116 -31.86 -7.38 1.03
CA ASP A 116 -32.52 -8.69 0.79
C ASP A 116 -31.70 -9.69 -0.06
N THR A 117 -30.45 -9.37 -0.45
CA THR A 117 -29.62 -10.29 -1.26
C THR A 117 -28.18 -10.38 -0.76
N LEU A 118 -27.75 -11.61 -0.47
CA LEU A 118 -26.37 -11.96 -0.19
C LEU A 118 -25.66 -12.17 -1.54
N ARG A 119 -24.90 -11.16 -2.00
CA ARG A 119 -24.12 -11.30 -3.25
C ARG A 119 -22.77 -11.93 -2.95
N TYR A 120 -22.57 -13.14 -3.46
CA TYR A 120 -21.32 -13.88 -3.36
C TYR A 120 -20.35 -13.43 -4.44
N GLY A 121 -19.10 -13.15 -4.05
CA GLY A 121 -17.92 -13.25 -4.90
C GLY A 121 -17.95 -12.43 -6.20
N LYS A 122 -17.36 -11.23 -6.22
CA LYS A 122 -17.10 -10.56 -7.50
C LYS A 122 -15.95 -11.28 -8.20
N MET A 123 -16.25 -11.98 -9.30
CA MET A 123 -15.23 -12.50 -10.20
C MET A 123 -14.75 -11.38 -11.11
N GLU A 124 -13.44 -11.22 -11.20
CA GLU A 124 -12.77 -10.29 -12.11
C GLU A 124 -11.72 -11.09 -12.88
N MET A 125 -11.86 -11.10 -14.22
CA MET A 125 -10.91 -11.75 -15.10
C MET A 125 -9.53 -11.11 -14.94
N LEU A 126 -8.50 -11.94 -15.00
CA LEU A 126 -7.12 -11.47 -14.93
C LEU A 126 -6.58 -11.27 -16.34
N ASP A 127 -7.15 -10.27 -17.01
CA ASP A 127 -6.79 -9.84 -18.36
C ASP A 127 -5.55 -8.93 -18.38
N ASP A 128 -5.13 -8.55 -19.59
CA ASP A 128 -3.98 -7.68 -19.81
C ASP A 128 -4.14 -6.29 -19.15
N GLU A 129 -5.38 -5.81 -19.00
CA GLU A 129 -5.64 -4.53 -18.33
C GLU A 129 -5.37 -4.63 -16.83
N GLU A 130 -5.80 -5.73 -16.18
CA GLU A 130 -5.51 -5.96 -14.78
C GLU A 130 -4.02 -6.25 -14.54
N LEU A 131 -3.33 -6.95 -15.44
CA LEU A 131 -1.86 -7.10 -15.37
C LEU A 131 -1.15 -5.74 -15.45
N LYS A 132 -1.55 -4.89 -16.41
CA LYS A 132 -1.02 -3.54 -16.55
C LYS A 132 -1.31 -2.67 -15.33
N ARG A 133 -2.45 -2.88 -14.67
CA ARG A 133 -2.80 -2.20 -13.42
C ARG A 133 -1.89 -2.62 -12.27
N ILE A 134 -1.55 -3.90 -12.14
CA ILE A 134 -0.56 -4.37 -11.15
C ILE A 134 0.78 -3.72 -11.44
N GLU A 135 1.26 -3.78 -12.69
CA GLU A 135 2.54 -3.20 -13.10
C GLU A 135 2.61 -1.69 -12.81
N THR A 136 1.56 -0.95 -13.16
CA THR A 136 1.46 0.49 -12.87
C THR A 136 1.51 0.74 -11.37
N THR A 137 0.84 -0.10 -10.57
CA THR A 137 0.87 0.01 -9.10
C THR A 137 2.27 -0.28 -8.55
N VAL A 138 3.00 -1.26 -9.09
CA VAL A 138 4.39 -1.53 -8.68
C VAL A 138 5.26 -0.30 -8.90
N ARG A 139 5.19 0.30 -10.10
CA ARG A 139 5.95 1.52 -10.42
C ARG A 139 5.57 2.66 -9.49
N GLU A 140 4.27 2.83 -9.24
CA GLU A 140 3.75 3.84 -8.33
C GLU A 140 4.29 3.69 -6.90
N VAL A 141 4.33 2.46 -6.36
CA VAL A 141 4.91 2.18 -5.03
C VAL A 141 6.41 2.50 -4.99
N VAL A 142 7.14 2.21 -6.07
CA VAL A 142 8.56 2.58 -6.17
C VAL A 142 8.75 4.09 -6.17
N GLU A 143 7.95 4.84 -6.93
CA GLU A 143 8.04 6.31 -6.95
C GLU A 143 7.63 6.94 -5.61
N ILE A 144 6.65 6.36 -4.92
CA ILE A 144 6.32 6.74 -3.54
C ILE A 144 7.53 6.51 -2.62
N ASN A 145 8.18 5.36 -2.71
CA ASN A 145 9.35 5.04 -1.86
C ASN A 145 10.48 6.05 -2.07
N LYS A 146 10.75 6.43 -3.32
CA LYS A 146 11.71 7.48 -3.65
C LYS A 146 11.30 8.81 -3.04
N GLY A 147 10.05 9.24 -3.22
CA GLY A 147 9.58 10.51 -2.63
C GLY A 147 9.64 10.54 -1.10
N ILE A 148 9.46 9.40 -0.42
CA ILE A 148 9.65 9.32 1.04
C ILE A 148 11.13 9.38 1.40
N LEU A 149 12.01 8.73 0.63
CA LEU A 149 13.46 8.82 0.82
C LEU A 149 13.97 10.25 0.61
N ASP A 150 13.53 10.92 -0.44
CA ASP A 150 13.86 12.33 -0.70
C ASP A 150 13.45 13.21 0.48
N PHE A 151 12.24 13.01 1.02
CA PHE A 151 11.79 13.71 2.22
C PHE A 151 12.69 13.41 3.45
N ILE A 152 13.11 12.16 3.64
CA ILE A 152 14.00 11.74 4.73
C ILE A 152 15.35 12.45 4.61
N GLU A 153 15.93 12.50 3.42
CA GLU A 153 17.21 13.15 3.13
C GLU A 153 17.13 14.67 3.31
N GLU A 154 16.12 15.32 2.71
CA GLU A 154 15.90 16.76 2.81
C GLU A 154 15.75 17.23 4.27
N ARG A 155 15.02 16.46 5.08
CA ARG A 155 14.79 16.75 6.50
C ARG A 155 15.89 16.20 7.41
N LYS A 156 16.91 15.56 6.84
CA LYS A 156 18.05 14.97 7.57
C LYS A 156 17.60 14.03 8.70
N ILE A 157 16.57 13.23 8.43
CA ILE A 157 16.05 12.26 9.38
C ILE A 157 17.05 11.10 9.48
N PRO A 158 17.53 10.73 10.68
CA PRO A 158 18.50 9.64 10.82
C PRO A 158 17.87 8.28 10.52
N MET A 159 18.47 7.54 9.58
CA MET A 159 18.08 6.16 9.25
C MET A 159 18.79 5.13 10.12
#